data_AF-A0A3C0YL58-F1
#
_entry.id   AF-A0A3C0YL58-F1
#
_cell.length_a   1.000
_cell.length_b   1.000
_cell.length_c   1.000
_cell.angle_alpha   90.00
_cell.angle_beta   90.00
_cell.angle_gamma   90.00
#
_symmetry.space_group_name_H-M   'P 1'
#
loop_
_entity.id
_entity.type
_entity.pdbx_description
1 polymer ?
#
loop_
_entity_poly.entity_id
_entity_poly.type
_entity_poly.pdbx_seq_one_letter_code
_entity_poly.pdbx_strand_id
1 'polypeptide(L)'
;MEHNHFQKSYIDYLTFEKGLSHNSIKSYTHDLTQLVILIEHDRFESITIQDIRRASAKLNSQGLNAKSIARMLSAWRGFFDYLIERHQFKENPVKDVHAPKSVKNLPQTLSIEQMVKLISIDDTTLLGLRDKAFLELFYSSGLRLSEVVNVN
;
A
#
# COMPACT_ATOMS: atom_id res chain seq x y z
N MET A 1 -6.31 -16.77 19.30
CA MET A 1 -6.42 -17.99 18.47
C MET A 1 -7.53 -17.90 17.40
N GLU A 2 -8.42 -16.90 17.44
CA GLU A 2 -9.39 -16.64 16.34
C GLU A 2 -8.90 -15.65 15.27
N HIS A 3 -8.11 -14.62 15.63
CA HIS A 3 -7.66 -13.62 14.64
C HIS A 3 -6.93 -14.20 13.44
N ASN A 4 -6.07 -15.20 13.68
CA ASN A 4 -5.31 -15.84 12.61
C ASN A 4 -6.21 -16.55 11.60
N HIS A 5 -7.39 -17.05 12.02
CA HIS A 5 -8.31 -17.72 11.12
C HIS A 5 -8.94 -16.73 10.14
N PHE A 6 -9.53 -15.63 10.66
CA PHE A 6 -10.15 -14.60 9.82
C PHE A 6 -9.16 -13.90 8.90
N GLN A 7 -7.97 -13.57 9.42
CA GLN A 7 -6.90 -12.99 8.59
C GLN A 7 -6.50 -13.92 7.46
N LYS A 8 -6.25 -15.19 7.76
CA LYS A 8 -5.89 -16.18 6.75
C LYS A 8 -6.99 -16.32 5.70
N SER A 9 -8.24 -16.46 6.13
CA SER A 9 -9.39 -16.58 5.23
C SER A 9 -9.52 -15.39 4.30
N TYR A 10 -9.33 -14.16 4.80
CA TYR A 10 -9.34 -12.97 3.96
C TYR A 10 -8.15 -12.90 3.00
N ILE A 11 -6.96 -13.28 3.44
CA ILE A 11 -5.79 -13.34 2.55
C ILE A 11 -5.98 -14.40 1.46
N ASP A 12 -6.56 -15.55 1.78
CA ASP A 12 -6.91 -16.58 0.81
C ASP A 12 -7.95 -16.05 -0.19
N TYR A 13 -8.98 -15.34 0.28
CA TYR A 13 -9.94 -14.64 -0.59
C TYR A 13 -9.26 -13.64 -1.54
N LEU A 14 -8.38 -12.79 -1.03
CA LEU A 14 -7.64 -11.83 -1.85
C LEU A 14 -6.73 -12.52 -2.88
N THR A 15 -6.18 -13.69 -2.54
CA THR A 15 -5.24 -14.43 -3.39
C THR A 15 -5.98 -15.21 -4.47
N PHE A 16 -6.94 -16.05 -4.09
CA PHE A 16 -7.54 -17.02 -5.00
C PHE A 16 -8.78 -16.50 -5.71
N GLU A 17 -9.55 -15.61 -5.07
CA GLU A 17 -10.79 -15.10 -5.66
C GLU A 17 -10.60 -13.73 -6.30
N LYS A 18 -9.84 -12.83 -5.67
CA LYS A 18 -9.51 -11.51 -6.26
C LYS A 18 -8.28 -11.52 -7.15
N GLY A 19 -7.47 -12.59 -7.12
CA GLY A 19 -6.29 -12.73 -7.97
C GLY A 19 -5.26 -11.62 -7.77
N LEU A 20 -5.14 -11.06 -6.56
CA LEU A 20 -4.23 -9.94 -6.33
C LEU A 20 -2.76 -10.37 -6.43
N SER A 21 -1.91 -9.43 -6.88
CA SER A 21 -0.48 -9.68 -7.00
C SER A 21 0.17 -10.03 -5.66
N HIS A 22 1.29 -10.76 -5.68
CA HIS A 22 2.03 -11.12 -4.47
C HIS A 22 2.40 -9.90 -3.59
N ASN A 23 2.79 -8.79 -4.22
CA ASN A 23 3.12 -7.55 -3.50
C ASN A 23 1.90 -6.96 -2.81
N SER A 24 0.73 -7.01 -3.47
CA SER A 24 -0.53 -6.61 -2.87
C SER A 24 -0.84 -7.48 -1.64
N ILE A 25 -0.78 -8.80 -1.78
CA ILE A 25 -1.01 -9.73 -0.66
C ILE A 25 -0.08 -9.44 0.51
N LYS A 26 1.22 -9.25 0.25
CA LYS A 26 2.20 -8.88 1.28
C LYS A 26 1.83 -7.59 2.01
N SER A 27 1.37 -6.56 1.28
CA SER A 27 0.90 -5.31 1.88
C SER A 27 -0.35 -5.49 2.74
N TYR A 28 -1.35 -6.24 2.27
CA TYR A 28 -2.56 -6.52 3.04
C TYR A 28 -2.26 -7.32 4.30
N THR A 29 -1.43 -8.38 4.20
CA THR A 29 -1.00 -9.17 5.37
C THR A 29 -0.32 -8.29 6.40
N HIS A 30 0.64 -7.46 5.99
CA HIS A 30 1.32 -6.54 6.89
C HIS A 30 0.34 -5.60 7.62
N ASP A 31 -0.59 -4.98 6.88
CA ASP A 31 -1.56 -4.04 7.46
C ASP A 31 -2.48 -4.72 8.48
N LEU A 32 -2.92 -5.95 8.21
CA LEU A 32 -3.76 -6.71 9.13
C LEU A 32 -3.00 -7.18 10.37
N THR A 33 -1.73 -7.52 10.23
CA THR A 33 -0.85 -7.79 11.38
C THR A 33 -0.74 -6.54 12.25
N GLN A 34 -0.58 -5.35 11.65
CA GLN A 34 -0.55 -4.10 12.40
C GLN A 34 -1.87 -3.83 13.14
N LEU A 35 -3.03 -4.15 12.55
CA LEU A 35 -4.33 -4.02 13.22
C LEU A 35 -4.35 -4.81 14.54
N VAL A 36 -3.94 -6.08 14.50
CA VAL A 36 -3.92 -6.96 15.69
C VAL A 36 -2.90 -6.51 16.72
N ILE A 37 -1.74 -6.00 16.31
CA ILE A 37 -0.74 -5.46 17.23
C ILE A 37 -1.25 -4.20 17.94
N LEU A 38 -2.00 -3.35 17.23
CA LEU A 38 -2.46 -2.07 17.76
C LEU A 38 -3.70 -2.19 18.64
N ILE A 39 -4.50 -3.23 18.44
CA ILE A 39 -5.78 -3.42 19.09
C ILE A 39 -5.72 -4.65 19.98
N GLU A 40 -5.62 -4.42 21.28
CA GLU A 40 -5.52 -5.44 22.34
C GLU A 40 -6.90 -6.06 22.66
N HIS A 41 -7.59 -6.55 21.63
CA HIS A 41 -8.81 -7.34 21.79
C HIS A 41 -8.55 -8.79 21.42
N ASP A 42 -9.31 -9.70 22.02
CA ASP A 42 -9.26 -11.14 21.73
C ASP A 42 -10.13 -11.55 20.54
N ARG A 43 -11.07 -10.68 20.12
CA ARG A 43 -12.04 -10.92 19.04
C ARG A 43 -12.24 -9.69 18.17
N PHE A 44 -12.35 -9.88 16.85
CA PHE A 44 -12.58 -8.78 15.90
C PHE A 44 -13.96 -8.12 16.07
N GLU A 45 -14.97 -8.86 16.52
CA GLU A 45 -16.34 -8.38 16.77
C GLU A 45 -16.39 -7.35 17.91
N SER A 46 -15.38 -7.38 18.79
CA SER A 46 -15.29 -6.46 19.93
C SER A 46 -14.63 -5.13 19.55
N ILE A 47 -14.05 -5.03 18.34
CA ILE A 47 -13.36 -3.83 17.87
C ILE A 47 -14.37 -2.73 17.55
N THR A 48 -14.19 -1.58 18.18
CA THR A 48 -15.04 -0.41 17.98
C THR A 48 -14.38 0.64 17.09
N ILE A 49 -15.16 1.61 16.63
CA ILE A 49 -14.65 2.79 15.92
C ILE A 49 -13.60 3.57 16.75
N GLN A 50 -13.71 3.57 18.08
CA GLN A 50 -12.77 4.27 18.95
C GLN A 50 -11.41 3.58 18.99
N ASP A 51 -11.39 2.25 18.88
CA ASP A 51 -10.15 1.48 18.82
C ASP A 51 -9.41 1.74 17.51
N ILE A 52 -10.14 1.78 16.39
CA ILE A 52 -9.57 2.15 15.08
C ILE A 52 -9.02 3.59 15.09
N ARG A 53 -9.74 4.54 15.70
CA ARG A 53 -9.26 5.93 15.84
C ARG A 53 -8.00 6.01 16.70
N ARG A 54 -7.95 5.28 17.83
CA ARG A 54 -6.77 5.20 18.70
C ARG A 54 -5.58 4.57 17.98
N ALA A 55 -5.80 3.48 17.24
CA ALA A 55 -4.78 2.84 16.43
C ALA A 55 -4.21 3.79 15.36
N SER A 56 -5.09 4.50 14.63
CA SER A 56 -4.67 5.51 13.65
C SER A 56 -3.89 6.66 14.29
N ALA A 57 -4.29 7.12 15.49
CA ALA A 57 -3.58 8.17 16.21
C ALA A 57 -2.20 7.70 16.70
N LYS A 58 -2.09 6.46 17.17
CA LYS A 58 -0.83 5.83 17.58
C LYS A 58 0.15 5.68 16.41
N LEU A 59 -0.34 5.26 15.23
CA LEU A 59 0.50 5.22 14.02
C LEU A 59 1.03 6.61 13.64
N ASN A 60 0.18 7.64 13.74
CA ASN A 60 0.58 9.01 13.46
C ASN A 60 1.61 9.53 14.48
N SER A 61 1.44 9.23 15.78
CA SER A 61 2.41 9.64 16.80
C SER A 61 3.75 8.91 16.70
N GLN A 62 3.76 7.72 16.08
CA GLN A 62 4.98 7.00 15.72
C GLN A 62 5.66 7.53 14.45
N GLY A 63 5.14 8.59 13.84
CA GLY A 63 5.73 9.23 12.66
C GLY A 63 5.32 8.60 11.33
N LEU A 64 4.34 7.69 11.31
CA LEU A 64 3.84 7.14 10.06
C LEU A 64 3.09 8.21 9.28
N ASN A 65 3.45 8.39 8.01
CA ASN A 65 2.84 9.43 7.20
C ASN A 65 1.35 9.14 6.92
N ALA A 66 0.59 10.21 6.68
CA ALA A 66 -0.85 10.14 6.44
C ALA A 66 -1.28 9.24 5.25
N LYS A 67 -0.45 9.12 4.20
CA LYS A 67 -0.75 8.25 3.05
C LYS A 67 -0.66 6.77 3.44
N SER A 68 0.36 6.40 4.21
CA SER A 68 0.52 5.05 4.75
C SER A 68 -0.64 4.70 5.69
N ILE A 69 -1.04 5.62 6.56
CA ILE A 69 -2.20 5.42 7.45
C ILE A 69 -3.49 5.25 6.61
N ALA A 70 -3.71 6.08 5.59
CA ALA A 70 -4.89 5.97 4.72
C ALA A 70 -4.94 4.61 4.00
N ARG A 71 -3.79 4.11 3.53
CA ARG A 71 -3.68 2.78 2.91
C ARG A 71 -4.04 1.67 3.89
N MET A 72 -3.51 1.73 5.12
CA MET A 72 -3.82 0.75 6.17
C MET A 72 -5.32 0.77 6.53
N LEU A 73 -5.91 1.96 6.72
CA LEU A 73 -7.35 2.09 6.94
C LEU A 73 -8.18 1.51 5.79
N SER A 74 -7.71 1.62 4.55
CA SER A 74 -8.36 0.98 3.40
C SER A 74 -8.30 -0.54 3.47
N ALA A 75 -7.15 -1.11 3.85
CA ALA A 75 -6.99 -2.55 4.03
C ALA A 75 -7.88 -3.09 5.15
N TRP A 76 -7.93 -2.39 6.28
CA TRP A 76 -8.79 -2.75 7.41
C TRP A 76 -10.27 -2.64 7.06
N ARG A 77 -10.67 -1.60 6.31
CA ARG A 77 -12.06 -1.45 5.86
C ARG A 77 -12.49 -2.63 4.99
N GLY A 78 -11.70 -2.98 3.98
CA GLY A 78 -12.00 -4.13 3.12
C GLY A 78 -12.05 -5.46 3.88
N PHE A 79 -11.20 -5.62 4.91
CA PHE A 79 -11.25 -6.78 5.79
C PHE A 79 -12.56 -6.87 6.57
N PHE A 80 -13.00 -5.80 7.22
CA PHE A 80 -14.27 -5.82 7.94
C PHE A 80 -15.47 -5.93 7.00
N ASP A 81 -15.41 -5.37 5.79
CA ASP A 81 -16.45 -5.59 4.77
C ASP A 81 -16.54 -7.09 4.40
N TYR A 82 -15.40 -7.75 4.23
CA TYR A 82 -15.35 -9.21 4.02
C TYR A 82 -15.93 -10.01 5.21
N LEU A 83 -15.63 -9.61 6.45
CA LEU A 83 -16.19 -10.26 7.64
C LEU A 83 -17.71 -10.09 7.74
N ILE A 84 -18.24 -8.95 7.32
CA ILE A 84 -19.69 -8.73 7.26
C ILE A 84 -20.31 -9.65 6.21
N GLU A 85 -19.72 -9.71 5.02
CA GLU A 85 -20.23 -10.51 3.92
C GLU A 85 -20.20 -12.02 4.22
N ARG A 86 -19.14 -12.52 4.86
CA ARG A 86 -18.88 -13.97 4.98
C ARG A 86 -18.96 -14.56 6.37
N HIS A 87 -18.91 -13.71 7.41
CA HIS A 87 -18.77 -14.16 8.80
C HIS A 87 -19.81 -13.50 9.73
N GLN A 88 -20.88 -12.91 9.19
CA GLN A 88 -22.03 -12.38 9.95
C GLN A 88 -21.70 -11.21 10.90
N PHE A 89 -20.60 -10.50 10.65
CA PHE A 89 -20.35 -9.24 11.35
C PHE A 89 -21.44 -8.23 10.99
N LYS A 90 -21.82 -7.38 11.94
CA LYS A 90 -22.94 -6.45 11.76
C LYS A 90 -22.51 -5.11 11.17
N GLU A 91 -21.34 -4.62 11.58
CA GLU A 91 -20.89 -3.27 11.27
C GLU A 91 -19.38 -3.22 11.02
N ASN A 92 -18.97 -2.26 10.18
CA ASN A 92 -17.57 -2.02 9.87
C ASN A 92 -17.05 -0.86 10.75
N PRO A 93 -16.22 -1.13 11.78
CA PRO A 93 -15.73 -0.10 12.69
C PRO A 93 -14.75 0.90 12.03
N VAL A 94 -14.29 0.62 10.80
CA VAL A 94 -13.32 1.44 10.05
C VAL A 94 -14.02 2.41 9.09
N LYS A 95 -15.32 2.22 8.84
CA LYS A 95 -16.07 2.92 7.78
C LYS A 95 -15.89 4.44 7.84
N ASP A 96 -16.09 5.03 9.01
CA ASP A 96 -16.06 6.48 9.25
C ASP A 96 -14.74 6.98 9.88
N VAL A 97 -13.66 6.21 9.74
CA VAL A 97 -12.33 6.62 10.19
C VAL A 97 -11.50 7.10 9.01
N HIS A 98 -10.98 8.33 9.14
CA HIS A 98 -10.14 8.98 8.16
C HIS A 98 -8.72 9.14 8.69
N ALA A 99 -7.74 9.03 7.78
CA ALA A 99 -6.36 9.33 8.09
C ALA A 99 -6.20 10.83 8.42
N PRO A 100 -5.15 11.20 9.20
CA PRO A 100 -4.77 12.59 9.38
C PRO A 100 -4.61 13.33 8.04
N LYS A 101 -4.86 14.64 8.03
CA LYS A 101 -4.69 15.44 6.80
C LYS A 101 -3.23 15.36 6.34
N SER A 102 -3.01 14.87 5.13
CA SER A 102 -1.72 14.89 4.47
C SER A 102 -1.49 16.24 3.80
N VAL A 103 -0.29 16.80 3.93
CA VAL A 103 0.15 17.90 3.06
C VAL A 103 0.31 17.32 1.65
N LYS A 104 -0.42 17.88 0.68
CA LYS A 104 -0.28 17.48 -0.73
C LYS A 104 1.05 18.00 -1.25
N ASN A 105 2.08 17.15 -1.24
CA ASN A 105 3.26 17.39 -2.07
C ASN A 105 2.85 17.17 -3.52
N LEU A 106 2.96 18.23 -4.34
CA LEU A 106 2.85 18.09 -5.79
C LEU A 106 3.97 17.15 -6.26
N PRO A 107 3.69 16.22 -7.18
CA PRO A 107 4.73 15.42 -7.80
C PRO A 107 5.78 16.37 -8.40
N GLN A 108 7.04 16.19 -8.04
CA GLN A 108 8.12 16.86 -8.77
C GLN A 108 8.32 16.07 -10.07
N THR A 109 7.77 16.60 -11.15
CA THR A 109 8.00 16.07 -12.49
C THR A 109 9.33 16.58 -13.01
N LEU A 110 10.13 15.73 -13.68
CA LEU A 110 11.26 16.22 -14.47
C LEU A 110 10.73 17.12 -15.59
N SER A 111 11.32 18.31 -15.75
CA SER A 111 11.09 19.13 -16.93
C SER A 111 11.76 18.50 -18.16
N ILE A 112 11.30 18.88 -19.36
CA ILE A 112 11.92 18.46 -20.63
C ILE A 112 13.41 18.83 -20.64
N GLU A 113 13.76 20.03 -20.15
CA GLU A 113 15.15 20.50 -20.08
C GLU A 113 16.02 19.64 -19.15
N GLN A 114 15.50 19.28 -17.98
CA GLN A 114 16.19 18.39 -17.04
C GLN A 114 16.41 17.01 -17.64
N MET A 115 15.42 16.51 -18.37
CA MET A 115 15.50 15.23 -19.08
C MET A 115 16.58 15.29 -20.18
N VAL A 116 16.55 16.30 -21.04
CA VAL A 116 17.55 16.48 -22.12
C VAL A 116 18.95 16.55 -21.53
N LYS A 117 19.14 17.25 -20.41
CA LYS A 117 20.42 17.29 -19.70
C LYS A 117 20.86 15.91 -19.19
N LEU A 118 19.93 15.08 -18.73
CA LEU A 118 20.19 13.74 -18.24
C LEU A 118 20.66 12.80 -19.37
N ILE A 119 19.98 12.84 -20.53
CA ILE A 119 20.32 11.99 -21.70
C ILE A 119 21.57 12.48 -22.43
N SER A 120 21.90 13.77 -22.30
CA SER A 120 23.08 14.37 -22.92
C SER A 120 24.38 14.12 -22.14
N ILE A 121 24.34 13.37 -21.03
CA ILE A 121 25.56 12.95 -20.32
C ILE A 121 26.35 12.02 -21.25
N ASP A 122 27.57 12.44 -21.59
CA ASP A 122 28.47 11.67 -22.45
C ASP A 122 29.34 10.74 -21.61
N ASP A 123 28.80 9.56 -21.32
CA ASP A 123 29.52 8.45 -20.69
C ASP A 123 29.57 7.27 -21.67
N THR A 124 30.73 7.07 -22.26
CA THR A 124 30.97 6.04 -23.28
C THR A 124 31.33 4.68 -22.70
N THR A 125 31.31 4.51 -21.37
CA THR A 125 31.47 3.20 -20.76
C THR A 125 30.26 2.32 -21.08
N LEU A 126 30.41 0.99 -20.97
CA LEU A 126 29.30 0.06 -21.17
C LEU A 126 28.11 0.35 -20.22
N LEU A 127 28.39 0.79 -19.00
CA LEU A 127 27.36 1.18 -18.03
C LEU A 127 26.67 2.50 -18.46
N GLY A 128 27.44 3.50 -18.88
CA GLY A 128 26.92 4.77 -19.37
C GLY A 128 25.99 4.61 -20.57
N LEU A 129 26.41 3.81 -21.57
CA LEU A 129 25.60 3.52 -22.76
C LEU A 129 24.29 2.78 -22.40
N ARG A 130 24.36 1.83 -21.46
CA ARG A 130 23.18 1.11 -20.97
C ARG A 130 22.21 2.04 -20.24
N ASP A 131 22.72 2.85 -19.31
CA ASP A 131 21.89 3.74 -18.51
C ASP A 131 21.22 4.81 -19.38
N LYS A 132 21.94 5.32 -20.40
CA LYS A 132 21.37 6.20 -21.42
C LYS A 132 20.24 5.53 -22.20
N ALA A 133 20.44 4.30 -22.66
CA ALA A 133 19.40 3.55 -23.36
C ALA A 133 18.15 3.32 -22.49
N PHE A 134 18.33 3.03 -21.19
CA PHE A 134 17.21 2.92 -20.26
C PHE A 134 16.47 4.25 -20.07
N LEU A 135 17.19 5.37 -19.92
CA LEU A 135 16.58 6.70 -19.80
C LEU A 135 15.77 7.08 -21.04
N GLU A 136 16.31 6.83 -22.24
CA GLU A 136 15.61 7.03 -23.51
C GLU A 136 14.35 6.16 -23.61
N LEU A 137 14.43 4.89 -23.20
CA LEU A 137 13.29 3.99 -23.18
C LEU A 137 12.20 4.48 -22.21
N PHE A 138 12.56 4.82 -20.96
CA PHE A 138 11.63 5.37 -19.98
C PHE A 138 10.93 6.62 -20.50
N TYR A 139 11.68 7.55 -21.10
CA TYR A 139 11.14 8.81 -21.60
C TYR A 139 10.25 8.64 -22.84
N SER A 140 10.64 7.79 -23.78
CA SER A 140 9.92 7.62 -25.06
C SER A 140 8.65 6.77 -24.95
N SER A 141 8.62 5.81 -24.03
CA SER A 141 7.54 4.83 -23.92
C SER A 141 6.63 5.02 -22.70
N GLY A 142 7.06 5.81 -21.70
CA GLY A 142 6.31 6.00 -20.46
C GLY A 142 6.18 4.74 -19.61
N LEU A 143 7.03 3.73 -19.85
CA LEU A 143 7.02 2.46 -19.11
C LEU A 143 7.34 2.67 -17.63
N ARG A 144 6.75 1.83 -16.78
CA ARG A 144 7.10 1.73 -15.37
C ARG A 144 8.42 0.97 -15.21
N LEU A 145 9.14 1.27 -14.12
CA LEU A 145 10.39 0.56 -13.79
C LEU A 145 10.23 -0.97 -13.80
N SER A 146 9.13 -1.47 -13.24
CA SER A 146 8.82 -2.90 -13.23
C SER A 146 8.61 -3.51 -14.62
N GLU A 147 8.21 -2.71 -15.60
CA GLU A 147 8.04 -3.18 -16.98
C GLU A 147 9.39 -3.25 -17.67
N VAL A 148 10.20 -2.20 -17.56
CA VAL A 148 11.55 -2.12 -18.17
C VAL A 148 12.48 -3.22 -17.67
N VAL A 149 12.48 -3.55 -16.38
CA VAL A 149 13.34 -4.63 -15.85
C VAL A 149 12.93 -6.03 -16.31
N ASN A 150 11.72 -6.20 -16.84
CA ASN A 150 11.20 -7.47 -17.34
C ASN A 150 11.25 -7.58 -18.89
N VAL A 151 11.99 -6.68 -19.57
CA VAL A 151 12.18 -6.70 -21.03
C VAL A 151 13.27 -7.69 -21.48
N ASN A 152 13.93 -8.40 -20.55
CA ASN A 152 14.94 -9.43 -20.85
C ASN A 152 14.40 -10.85 -20.71
#